data_AF-A0A166S9L7-F1
#
_entry.id   AF-A0A166S9L7-F1
#
_cell.length_a   1.000
_cell.length_b   1.000
_cell.length_c   1.000
_cell.angle_alpha   90.00
_cell.angle_beta   90.00
_cell.angle_gamma   90.00
#
_symmetry.space_group_name_H-M   'P 1'
#
loop_
_entity.id
_entity.type
_entity.pdbx_description
1 polymer ?
#
loop_
_entity_poly.entity_id
_entity_poly.type
_entity_poly.pdbx_seq_one_letter_code
_entity_poly.pdbx_strand_id
1 'polypeptide(L)'
;MTERTSDSESGEFDDVLTRLSEAVGNDGSSERTEANESDEIGEISEIVESDDEIGLYEARDVGRAIASDLIGSPLDGIIEVGERDDDGWRVVAEVVERNSIPDTQDVLGRYVISLGPSGTVQGYGRAGRYRRGDTGTQTEIFEAEER
;
A
#
# COMPACT_ATOMS: atom_id res chain seq x y z
N MET A 1 9.21 31.67 26.23
CA MET A 1 7.78 31.78 26.55
C MET A 1 7.02 31.22 25.36
N THR A 2 6.56 29.97 25.49
CA THR A 2 5.38 29.31 24.88
C THR A 2 4.93 29.58 23.42
N GLU A 3 4.82 28.46 22.66
CA GLU A 3 3.69 27.99 21.78
C GLU A 3 3.25 28.88 20.57
N ARG A 4 2.76 28.43 19.39
CA ARG A 4 2.16 27.17 18.87
C ARG A 4 1.82 27.37 17.35
N THR A 5 1.89 26.29 16.52
CA THR A 5 0.98 25.84 15.40
C THR A 5 0.54 26.82 14.27
N SER A 6 0.26 26.52 12.98
CA SER A 6 -0.12 25.36 12.14
C SER A 6 -0.05 25.80 10.65
N ASP A 7 0.32 24.94 9.68
CA ASP A 7 -0.51 24.24 8.66
C ASP A 7 -1.21 25.10 7.57
N SER A 8 -0.89 24.87 6.29
CA SER A 8 -1.82 24.96 5.12
C SER A 8 -1.07 24.83 3.78
N GLU A 9 -1.00 23.62 3.21
CA GLU A 9 -0.70 23.38 1.79
C GLU A 9 -1.66 22.30 1.24
N SER A 10 -2.97 22.58 1.28
CA SER A 10 -4.02 21.65 0.82
C SER A 10 -4.95 22.27 -0.23
N GLY A 11 -4.47 23.24 -1.02
CA GLY A 11 -5.29 24.00 -1.96
C GLY A 11 -5.25 23.54 -3.42
N GLU A 12 -4.26 22.74 -3.83
CA GLU A 12 -4.04 22.43 -5.26
C GLU A 12 -4.80 21.19 -5.75
N PHE A 13 -5.26 20.31 -4.85
CA PHE A 13 -5.93 19.08 -5.22
C PHE A 13 -7.45 19.24 -5.45
N ASP A 14 -8.07 20.27 -4.87
CA ASP A 14 -9.52 20.53 -4.94
C ASP A 14 -9.96 21.04 -6.33
N ASP A 15 -9.09 21.79 -7.00
CA ASP A 15 -9.32 22.35 -8.34
C ASP A 15 -9.38 21.25 -9.42
N VAL A 16 -8.61 20.17 -9.21
CA VAL A 16 -8.55 19.02 -10.12
C VAL A 16 -9.83 18.19 -10.03
N LEU A 17 -10.35 17.98 -8.80
CA LEU A 17 -11.58 17.22 -8.58
C LEU A 17 -12.81 17.96 -9.11
N THR A 18 -12.86 19.28 -8.96
CA THR A 18 -13.96 20.11 -9.48
C THR A 18 -14.04 20.00 -11.01
N ARG A 19 -12.90 20.11 -11.71
CA ARG A 19 -12.85 20.00 -13.18
C ARG A 19 -13.28 18.64 -13.72
N LEU A 20 -12.96 17.57 -12.97
CA LEU A 20 -13.36 16.21 -13.32
C LEU A 20 -14.87 16.01 -13.18
N SER A 21 -15.49 16.63 -12.16
CA SER A 21 -16.95 16.57 -11.96
C SER A 21 -17.74 17.31 -13.05
N GLU A 22 -17.21 18.42 -13.59
CA GLU A 22 -17.84 19.16 -14.68
C GLU A 22 -17.71 18.45 -16.05
N ALA A 23 -16.66 17.64 -16.23
CA ALA A 23 -16.46 16.86 -17.45
C ALA A 23 -17.38 15.63 -17.55
N VAL A 24 -17.93 15.17 -16.41
CA VAL A 24 -18.80 14.00 -16.32
C VAL A 24 -20.20 14.38 -15.85
N GLY A 25 -20.99 14.92 -16.78
CA GLY A 25 -22.45 14.77 -16.71
C GLY A 25 -23.25 16.06 -16.73
N ASN A 26 -23.82 16.35 -17.90
CA ASN A 26 -25.17 16.91 -17.99
C ASN A 26 -25.75 16.69 -19.40
N ASP A 27 -26.49 15.61 -19.59
CA ASP A 27 -27.60 15.59 -20.56
C ASP A 27 -28.85 15.15 -19.79
N GLY A 28 -29.73 16.10 -19.53
CA GLY A 28 -30.94 15.89 -18.73
C GLY A 28 -32.17 15.70 -19.60
N SER A 29 -33.20 15.05 -19.04
CA SER A 29 -34.60 15.53 -19.11
C SER A 29 -35.55 14.69 -18.26
N SER A 30 -36.24 15.41 -17.37
CA SER A 30 -37.65 15.31 -16.97
C SER A 30 -38.28 14.09 -16.28
N GLU A 31 -38.95 14.44 -15.18
CA GLU A 31 -40.30 14.06 -14.71
C GLU A 31 -40.48 12.96 -13.64
N ARG A 32 -41.08 13.46 -12.54
CA ARG A 32 -41.55 12.88 -11.28
C ARG A 32 -42.44 11.64 -11.45
N THR A 33 -42.17 10.54 -10.74
CA THR A 33 -43.19 9.62 -10.18
C THR A 33 -42.60 8.82 -9.01
N GLU A 34 -43.45 8.52 -8.03
CA GLU A 34 -43.17 7.92 -6.73
C GLU A 34 -42.87 6.41 -6.78
N ALA A 35 -42.25 5.93 -5.69
CA ALA A 35 -42.14 4.55 -5.22
C ALA A 35 -40.92 3.72 -5.67
N ASN A 36 -40.01 3.56 -4.70
CA ASN A 36 -39.38 2.31 -4.27
C ASN A 36 -38.89 1.37 -5.37
N GLU A 37 -37.61 1.46 -5.69
CA GLU A 37 -36.80 0.32 -6.13
C GLU A 37 -35.34 0.61 -5.75
N SER A 38 -34.74 -0.38 -5.12
CA SER A 38 -33.50 -0.35 -4.37
C SER A 38 -32.32 0.17 -5.19
N ASP A 39 -31.45 0.95 -4.55
CA ASP A 39 -30.10 1.26 -5.00
C ASP A 39 -29.32 -0.03 -5.31
N GLU A 40 -29.34 -0.44 -6.57
CA GLU A 40 -28.40 -1.42 -7.13
C GLU A 40 -27.08 -0.67 -7.40
N ILE A 41 -26.38 -0.33 -6.32
CA ILE A 41 -24.94 -0.11 -6.40
C ILE A 41 -24.29 -1.47 -6.69
N GLY A 42 -23.66 -1.55 -7.85
CA GLY A 42 -23.06 -2.77 -8.37
C GLY A 42 -22.16 -3.46 -7.35
N GLU A 43 -22.45 -4.74 -7.14
CA GLU A 43 -21.59 -5.82 -6.68
C GLU A 43 -20.33 -5.36 -5.93
N ILE A 44 -20.53 -4.99 -4.66
CA ILE A 44 -19.50 -5.15 -3.65
C ILE A 44 -19.49 -6.65 -3.39
N SER A 45 -18.52 -7.34 -4.01
CA SER A 45 -18.28 -8.77 -3.85
C SER A 45 -18.47 -9.17 -2.39
N GLU A 46 -19.29 -10.19 -2.19
CA GLU A 46 -19.54 -10.88 -0.94
C GLU A 46 -18.22 -11.27 -0.25
N ILE A 47 -17.66 -10.36 0.54
CA ILE A 47 -16.66 -10.69 1.55
C ILE A 47 -17.45 -11.27 2.70
N VAL A 48 -17.54 -12.59 2.70
CA VAL A 48 -17.81 -13.33 3.93
C VAL A 48 -16.73 -12.94 4.93
N GLU A 49 -17.05 -11.98 5.80
CA GLU A 49 -16.23 -11.56 6.93
C GLU A 49 -16.04 -12.77 7.86
N SER A 50 -14.96 -13.53 7.67
CA SER A 50 -14.29 -14.15 8.81
C SER A 50 -13.62 -13.02 9.59
N ASP A 51 -14.07 -12.77 10.82
CA ASP A 51 -13.59 -11.74 11.78
C ASP A 51 -12.06 -11.79 12.05
N ASP A 52 -11.38 -12.78 11.47
CA ASP A 52 -9.96 -13.09 11.66
C ASP A 52 -9.09 -12.80 10.41
N GLU A 53 -9.64 -12.37 9.26
CA GLU A 53 -8.86 -12.09 8.04
C GLU A 53 -8.68 -10.59 7.81
N ILE A 54 -7.45 -10.17 7.52
CA ILE A 54 -7.10 -8.77 7.26
C ILE A 54 -7.12 -8.47 5.76
N GLY A 55 -7.51 -7.25 5.40
CA GLY A 55 -7.47 -6.78 4.01
C GLY A 55 -6.08 -6.29 3.56
N LEU A 56 -5.96 -5.97 2.27
CA LEU A 56 -4.73 -5.48 1.62
C LEU A 56 -4.10 -4.27 2.35
N TYR A 57 -4.93 -3.30 2.75
CA TYR A 57 -4.46 -2.09 3.44
C TYR A 57 -3.91 -2.43 4.83
N GLU A 58 -4.56 -3.33 5.55
CA GLU A 58 -4.11 -3.78 6.86
C GLU A 58 -2.81 -4.59 6.74
N ALA A 59 -2.68 -5.46 5.74
CA ALA A 59 -1.46 -6.21 5.50
C ALA A 59 -0.26 -5.27 5.23
N ARG A 60 -0.48 -4.21 4.45
CA ARG A 60 0.52 -3.14 4.24
C ARG A 60 0.91 -2.48 5.56
N ASP A 61 -0.06 -2.11 6.38
CA ASP A 61 0.18 -1.36 7.61
C ASP A 61 0.87 -2.23 8.67
N VAL A 62 0.49 -3.50 8.80
CA VAL A 62 1.19 -4.49 9.62
C VAL A 62 2.64 -4.61 9.16
N GLY A 63 2.86 -4.85 7.87
CA GLY A 63 4.21 -4.97 7.31
C GLY A 63 5.06 -3.71 7.56
N ARG A 64 4.48 -2.52 7.40
CA ARG A 64 5.15 -1.25 7.70
C ARG A 64 5.53 -1.12 9.18
N ALA A 65 4.63 -1.51 10.08
CA ALA A 65 4.85 -1.41 11.52
C ALA A 65 5.97 -2.33 12.02
N ILE A 66 6.07 -3.53 11.46
CA ILE A 66 7.02 -4.55 11.94
C ILE A 66 8.37 -4.53 11.22
N ALA A 67 8.44 -4.05 9.97
CA ALA A 67 9.61 -4.24 9.11
C ALA A 67 10.91 -3.71 9.72
N SER A 68 10.91 -2.48 10.26
CA SER A 68 12.12 -1.89 10.85
C SER A 68 12.62 -2.65 12.07
N ASP A 69 11.71 -3.12 12.92
CA ASP A 69 12.05 -3.88 14.12
C ASP A 69 12.61 -5.26 13.76
N LEU A 70 11.92 -5.97 12.87
CA LEU A 70 12.28 -7.31 12.42
C LEU A 70 13.64 -7.36 11.70
N ILE A 71 13.96 -6.29 10.95
CA ILE A 71 15.19 -6.21 10.14
C ILE A 71 16.32 -5.50 10.91
N GLY A 72 16.00 -4.67 11.90
CA GLY A 72 16.97 -3.86 12.65
C GLY A 72 17.58 -2.72 11.82
N SER A 73 16.85 -2.24 10.81
CA SER A 73 17.28 -1.14 9.93
C SER A 73 16.10 -0.20 9.64
N PRO A 74 16.34 1.10 9.42
CA PRO A 74 15.28 2.05 9.15
C PRO A 74 14.57 1.69 7.84
N LEU A 75 13.24 1.69 7.88
CA LEU A 75 12.38 1.46 6.73
C LEU A 75 12.48 2.66 5.79
N ASP A 76 12.73 2.38 4.51
CA ASP A 76 12.58 3.33 3.42
C ASP A 76 11.11 3.37 2.94
N GLY A 77 10.52 2.20 2.66
CA GLY A 77 9.12 2.10 2.27
C GLY A 77 8.61 0.67 2.04
N ILE A 78 7.30 0.55 1.82
CA ILE A 78 6.66 -0.66 1.30
C ILE A 78 6.49 -0.49 -0.21
N ILE A 79 7.03 -1.42 -0.99
CA ILE A 79 7.03 -1.34 -2.45
C ILE A 79 6.06 -2.30 -3.12
N GLU A 80 5.61 -3.34 -2.41
CA GLU A 80 4.69 -4.35 -2.93
C GLU A 80 3.94 -4.99 -1.77
N VAL A 81 2.65 -5.23 -1.98
CA VAL A 81 1.82 -6.08 -1.13
C VAL A 81 0.98 -6.94 -2.06
N GLY A 82 0.98 -8.24 -1.83
CA GLY A 82 0.23 -9.20 -2.63
C GLY A 82 -0.29 -10.35 -1.79
N GLU A 83 -1.33 -11.01 -2.29
CA GLU A 83 -1.88 -12.22 -1.70
C GLU A 83 -0.95 -13.42 -2.01
N ARG A 84 -1.02 -14.44 -1.15
CA ARG A 84 -0.37 -15.74 -1.33
C ARG A 84 -1.44 -16.83 -1.48
N ASP A 85 -1.05 -17.97 -2.03
CA ASP A 85 -1.98 -19.09 -2.27
C ASP A 85 -2.61 -19.70 -1.00
N ASP A 86 -2.09 -19.40 0.19
CA ASP A 86 -2.56 -19.88 1.51
C ASP A 86 -3.40 -18.82 2.25
N ASP A 87 -4.11 -17.96 1.52
CA ASP A 87 -4.92 -16.84 2.05
C ASP A 87 -4.10 -15.83 2.90
N GLY A 88 -2.78 -15.90 2.78
CA GLY A 88 -1.83 -15.05 3.49
C GLY A 88 -1.41 -13.84 2.66
N TRP A 89 -0.57 -12.99 3.26
CA TRP A 89 -0.04 -11.81 2.61
C TRP A 89 1.47 -11.87 2.44
N ARG A 90 1.94 -11.33 1.33
CA ARG A 90 3.34 -11.07 1.04
C ARG A 90 3.55 -9.56 1.04
N VAL A 91 4.36 -9.07 1.95
CA VAL A 91 4.76 -7.66 2.02
C VAL A 91 6.22 -7.53 1.66
N VAL A 92 6.53 -6.60 0.77
CA VAL A 92 7.89 -6.30 0.38
C VAL A 92 8.28 -4.92 0.89
N ALA A 93 9.27 -4.91 1.78
CA ALA A 93 9.81 -3.72 2.40
C ALA A 93 11.21 -3.41 1.88
N GLU A 94 11.51 -2.12 1.75
CA GLU A 94 12.86 -1.62 1.52
C GLU A 94 13.38 -0.95 2.77
N VAL A 95 14.62 -1.25 3.14
CA VAL A 95 15.28 -0.68 4.31
C VAL A 95 16.65 -0.12 3.93
N VAL A 96 17.11 0.89 4.66
CA VAL A 96 18.46 1.43 4.49
C VAL A 96 19.44 0.61 5.35
N GLU A 97 20.07 -0.41 4.76
CA GLU A 97 21.09 -1.22 5.44
C GLU A 97 22.41 -0.44 5.63
N ARG A 98 22.72 0.52 4.74
CA ARG A 98 23.91 1.38 4.89
C ARG A 98 23.72 2.76 4.28
N ASN A 99 23.91 3.78 5.11
CA ASN A 99 23.93 5.18 4.68
C ASN A 99 25.21 5.52 3.88
N SER A 100 25.07 6.39 2.88
CA SER A 100 26.15 6.98 2.07
C SER A 100 26.06 8.51 2.06
N ILE A 101 27.13 9.18 1.63
CA ILE A 101 27.11 10.63 1.34
C ILE A 101 27.49 10.82 -0.14
N PRO A 102 26.60 11.34 -0.99
CA PRO A 102 25.22 11.76 -0.69
C PRO A 102 24.27 10.59 -0.38
N ASP A 103 23.13 10.87 0.26
CA ASP A 103 22.05 9.90 0.59
C ASP A 103 21.47 9.22 -0.67
N THR A 104 21.57 9.90 -1.82
CA THR A 104 21.24 9.35 -3.14
C THR A 104 22.08 8.13 -3.53
N GLN A 105 23.06 7.74 -2.72
CA GLN A 105 23.95 6.59 -2.91
C GLN A 105 23.85 5.54 -1.80
N ASP A 106 22.81 5.61 -0.96
CA ASP A 106 22.54 4.61 0.09
C ASP A 106 22.46 3.20 -0.46
N VAL A 107 22.74 2.20 0.38
CA VAL A 107 22.51 0.80 0.06
C VAL A 107 21.18 0.38 0.67
N LEU A 108 20.25 0.02 -0.21
CA LEU A 108 18.92 -0.48 0.15
C LEU A 108 18.92 -2.01 0.14
N GLY A 109 18.25 -2.58 1.13
CA GLY A 109 17.93 -4.00 1.18
C GLY A 109 16.43 -4.20 0.93
N ARG A 110 16.09 -5.15 0.04
CA ARG A 110 14.70 -5.57 -0.20
C ARG A 110 14.41 -6.82 0.61
N TYR A 111 13.37 -6.76 1.44
CA TYR A 111 12.95 -7.83 2.31
C TYR A 111 11.53 -8.26 1.95
N VAL A 112 11.29 -9.57 1.97
CA VAL A 112 9.97 -10.16 1.84
C VAL A 112 9.55 -10.60 3.23
N ILE A 113 8.34 -10.22 3.64
CA ILE A 113 7.71 -10.59 4.90
C ILE A 113 6.44 -11.36 4.52
N SER A 114 6.30 -12.55 5.07
CA SER A 114 5.13 -13.40 4.92
C SER A 114 4.24 -13.23 6.14
N LEU A 115 2.99 -12.84 5.92
CA LEU A 115 1.95 -12.75 6.93
C LEU A 115 0.90 -13.84 6.65
N GLY A 116 0.26 -14.35 7.70
CA GLY A 116 -0.94 -15.16 7.55
C GLY A 116 -2.19 -14.32 7.29
N PRO A 117 -3.36 -14.97 7.14
CA PRO A 117 -4.64 -14.31 6.89
C PRO A 117 -4.98 -13.24 7.93
N SER A 118 -4.57 -13.44 9.19
CA SER A 118 -4.79 -12.50 10.30
C SER A 118 -3.71 -11.44 10.50
N GLY A 119 -2.74 -11.33 9.59
CA GLY A 119 -1.59 -10.42 9.75
C GLY A 119 -0.47 -10.96 10.66
N THR A 120 -0.57 -12.19 11.14
CA THR A 120 0.48 -12.81 11.96
C THR A 120 1.73 -13.06 11.11
N VAL A 121 2.91 -12.64 11.59
CA VAL A 121 4.19 -12.87 10.90
C VAL A 121 4.53 -14.36 10.88
N GLN A 122 4.62 -14.94 9.68
CA GLN A 122 5.01 -16.34 9.47
C GLN A 122 6.47 -16.49 9.05
N GLY A 123 7.06 -15.47 8.44
CA GLY A 123 8.45 -15.51 8.00
C GLY A 123 8.93 -14.19 7.41
N TYR A 124 10.25 -14.07 7.24
CA TYR A 124 10.86 -12.98 6.51
C TYR A 124 12.23 -13.36 5.96
N GLY A 125 12.67 -12.67 4.90
CA GLY A 125 13.99 -12.88 4.31
C GLY A 125 14.42 -11.73 3.40
N ARG A 126 15.73 -11.59 3.18
CA ARG A 126 16.27 -10.60 2.26
C ARG A 126 16.26 -11.15 0.83
N ALA A 127 15.49 -10.54 -0.05
CA ALA A 127 15.43 -10.89 -1.47
C ALA A 127 16.61 -10.31 -2.25
N GLY A 128 17.15 -9.16 -1.84
CA GLY A 128 18.26 -8.55 -2.56
C GLY A 128 18.80 -7.28 -1.91
N ARG A 129 19.86 -6.74 -2.50
CA ARG A 129 20.42 -5.42 -2.16
C ARG A 129 20.79 -4.70 -3.42
N TYR A 130 20.62 -3.38 -3.39
CA TYR A 130 21.03 -2.52 -4.49
C TYR A 130 21.39 -1.14 -3.95
N ARG A 131 22.00 -0.32 -4.81
CA ARG A 131 22.33 1.06 -4.45
C ARG A 131 21.20 1.97 -4.91
N ARG A 132 20.85 2.97 -4.12
CA ARG A 132 19.89 3.99 -4.53
C ARG A 132 20.33 4.63 -5.84
N GLY A 133 19.40 4.74 -6.79
CA GLY A 133 19.65 5.27 -8.13
C GLY A 133 20.26 4.27 -9.13
N ASP A 134 20.51 3.02 -8.72
CA ASP A 134 20.85 1.96 -9.68
C ASP A 134 19.60 1.56 -10.48
N THR A 135 19.70 1.59 -11.80
CA THR A 135 18.64 1.19 -12.74
C THR A 135 18.75 -0.26 -13.20
N GLY A 136 19.62 -1.06 -12.56
CA GLY A 136 19.72 -2.49 -12.79
C GLY A 136 18.35 -3.16 -12.66
N THR A 137 17.98 -3.90 -13.69
CA THR A 137 16.68 -4.51 -13.94
C THR A 137 15.96 -4.97 -12.66
N GLN A 138 14.83 -4.30 -12.37
CA GLN A 138 13.86 -4.70 -11.36
C GLN A 138 13.05 -5.91 -11.88
N THR A 139 13.74 -7.03 -12.04
CA THR A 139 13.18 -8.33 -12.45
C THR A 139 14.10 -9.29 -11.75
N GLU A 140 13.71 -9.89 -10.64
CA GLU A 140 13.32 -11.31 -10.61
C GLU A 140 12.95 -11.65 -9.16
N ILE A 141 11.80 -11.18 -8.67
CA ILE A 141 11.35 -11.48 -7.29
C ILE A 141 10.07 -12.32 -7.28
N PHE A 142 9.46 -12.52 -8.45
CA PHE A 142 8.23 -13.28 -8.62
C PHE A 142 8.43 -14.82 -8.70
N GLU A 143 9.67 -15.33 -8.62
CA GLU A 143 9.96 -16.76 -8.81
C GLU A 143 10.43 -17.51 -7.54
N ALA A 144 10.02 -17.06 -6.35
CA ALA A 144 10.41 -17.71 -5.09
C ALA A 144 9.36 -18.64 -4.47
N GLU A 145 8.30 -19.02 -5.20
CA GLU A 145 7.28 -19.98 -4.74
C GLU A 145 7.07 -21.10 -5.77
N GLU A 146 8.13 -21.85 -6.11
CA GLU A 146 7.98 -23.21 -6.67
C GLU A 146 9.24 -24.05 -6.38
N ARG A 147 9.39 -24.51 -5.13
CA ARG A 147 10.27 -25.65 -4.78
C ARG A 147 9.79 -26.41 -3.55
#